data_AF-A0A517N0H3-F1
#
_entry.id   AF-A0A517N0H3-F1
#
_cell.length_a   1.000
_cell.length_b   1.000
_cell.length_c   1.000
_cell.angle_alpha   90.00
_cell.angle_beta   90.00
_cell.angle_gamma   90.00
#
_symmetry.space_group_name_H-M   'P 1'
#
loop_
_entity.id
_entity.type
_entity.pdbx_description
1 polymer ?
#
loop_
_entity_poly.entity_id
_entity_poly.type
_entity_poly.pdbx_seq_one_letter_code
_entity_poly.pdbx_strand_id
1 'polypeptide(L)'
;MTPMFAAVEAEGAGIAAIGQYLETIISAFEKSDCPSNGCLVPNTLAQLEPDDTETRKLLEEHFKRQEDGIRTAITNENKAQKHLGKKEIDALAKFVTISVQGLATRFRMAPDAKPLRQFARTLIQILEAQVHDDS
;
A
#
# COMPACT_ATOMS: atom_id res chain seq x y z
N MET A 1 8.82 12.86 11.73
CA MET A 1 8.61 11.48 11.26
C MET A 1 8.67 11.50 9.75
N THR A 2 9.56 10.73 9.13
CA THR A 2 9.52 10.48 7.68
C THR A 2 8.27 9.64 7.40
N PRO A 3 7.41 10.01 6.44
CA PRO A 3 6.24 9.20 6.10
C PRO A 3 6.69 7.82 5.66
N MET A 4 6.08 6.74 6.16
CA MET A 4 6.48 5.36 5.81
C MET A 4 6.39 5.07 4.31
N PHE A 5 5.57 5.83 3.57
CA PHE A 5 5.42 5.71 2.13
C PHE A 5 6.39 6.62 1.33
N ALA A 6 7.36 7.28 1.96
CA ALA A 6 8.34 8.12 1.25
C ALA A 6 9.13 7.34 0.18
N ALA A 7 9.34 6.04 0.37
CA ALA A 7 10.00 5.18 -0.62
C ALA A 7 9.24 5.13 -1.95
N VAL A 8 7.90 5.11 -1.94
CA VAL A 8 7.08 5.09 -3.16
C VAL A 8 6.89 6.47 -3.78
N GLU A 9 7.24 7.54 -3.06
CA GLU A 9 7.23 8.91 -3.57
C GLU A 9 8.57 9.34 -4.18
N ALA A 10 9.62 8.54 -3.99
CA ALA A 10 10.94 8.87 -4.49
C ALA A 10 10.97 8.98 -6.02
N GLU A 11 11.80 9.89 -6.53
CA GLU A 11 12.02 10.00 -7.96
C GLU A 11 12.61 8.69 -8.51
N GLY A 12 11.98 8.13 -9.55
CA GLY A 12 12.37 6.84 -10.11
C GLY A 12 11.95 5.62 -9.29
N ALA A 13 11.10 5.78 -8.27
CA ALA A 13 10.49 4.64 -7.58
C ALA A 13 9.81 3.70 -8.59
N GLY A 14 9.98 2.39 -8.38
CA GLY A 14 9.37 1.31 -9.17
C GLY A 14 8.70 0.28 -8.26
N ILE A 15 8.41 -0.92 -8.78
CA ILE A 15 7.70 -1.96 -8.00
C ILE A 15 8.46 -2.34 -6.72
N ALA A 16 9.80 -2.38 -6.79
CA ALA A 16 10.64 -2.66 -5.62
C ALA A 16 10.40 -1.70 -4.45
N ALA A 17 10.10 -0.42 -4.72
CA ALA A 17 9.81 0.56 -3.69
C ALA A 17 8.47 0.28 -2.98
N ILE A 18 7.47 -0.26 -3.71
CA ILE A 18 6.20 -0.72 -3.13
C ILE A 18 6.45 -1.92 -2.21
N GLY A 19 7.32 -2.85 -2.62
CA GLY A 19 7.74 -3.98 -1.78
C GLY A 19 8.41 -3.53 -0.48
N GLN A 20 9.34 -2.57 -0.57
CA GLN A 20 10.00 -1.99 0.62
C GLN A 20 9.01 -1.27 1.54
N TYR A 21 8.04 -0.58 0.98
CA TYR A 21 6.97 0.05 1.74
C TYR A 21 6.16 -0.98 2.55
N LEU A 22 5.72 -2.07 1.91
CA LEU A 22 4.98 -3.15 2.58
C LEU A 22 5.80 -3.78 3.73
N GLU A 23 7.08 -4.10 3.47
CA GLU A 23 7.95 -4.66 4.52
C GLU A 23 8.18 -3.68 5.66
N THR A 24 8.29 -2.38 5.38
CA THR A 24 8.42 -1.34 6.41
C THR A 24 7.21 -1.33 7.34
N ILE A 25 6.00 -1.39 6.79
CA ILE A 25 4.77 -1.43 7.60
C ILE A 25 4.71 -2.72 8.43
N ILE A 26 5.01 -3.87 7.82
CA ILE A 26 4.97 -5.17 8.51
C ILE A 26 6.02 -5.23 9.63
N SER A 27 7.24 -4.76 9.37
CA SER A 27 8.31 -4.68 10.36
C SER A 27 7.96 -3.72 11.51
N ALA A 28 7.26 -2.62 11.24
CA ALA A 28 6.78 -1.71 12.27
C ALA A 28 5.72 -2.39 13.16
N PHE A 29 4.84 -3.20 12.58
CA PHE A 29 3.87 -4.01 13.31
C PHE A 29 4.55 -5.04 14.24
N GLU A 30 5.55 -5.79 13.76
CA GLU A 30 6.25 -6.78 14.60
C GLU A 30 6.98 -6.17 15.80
N LYS A 31 7.48 -4.94 15.65
CA LYS A 31 8.20 -4.21 16.70
C LYS A 31 7.25 -3.52 17.68
N SER A 32 5.95 -3.49 17.41
CA SER A 32 4.97 -2.86 18.30
C SER A 32 4.71 -3.77 19.50
N ASP A 33 4.84 -3.22 20.71
CA ASP A 33 4.46 -3.90 21.97
C ASP A 33 2.96 -4.18 22.06
N CYS A 34 2.16 -3.60 21.15
CA CYS A 34 0.72 -3.85 21.04
C CYS A 34 0.33 -4.15 19.58
N PRO A 35 0.63 -5.37 19.08
CA PRO A 35 0.32 -5.74 17.70
C PRO A 35 -1.21 -5.76 17.45
N SER A 36 -2.03 -6.02 18.47
CA SER A 36 -3.49 -6.05 18.34
C SER A 36 -4.15 -4.73 17.96
N ASN A 37 -3.47 -3.59 18.07
CA ASN A 37 -4.06 -2.29 17.77
C ASN A 37 -4.14 -2.02 16.26
N GLY A 38 -3.46 -2.76 15.38
CA GLY A 38 -3.49 -2.48 13.94
C GLY A 38 -2.93 -1.09 13.57
N CYS A 39 -3.11 -0.67 12.32
CA CYS A 39 -2.68 0.67 11.89
C CYS A 39 -3.70 1.73 12.34
N LEU A 40 -3.22 2.88 12.84
CA LEU A 40 -4.05 4.01 13.30
C LEU A 40 -5.11 4.41 12.25
N VAL A 41 -4.72 4.47 10.99
CA VAL A 41 -5.53 4.93 9.85
C VAL A 41 -6.81 4.09 9.64
N PRO A 42 -6.76 2.75 9.47
CA PRO A 42 -7.97 1.93 9.37
C PRO A 42 -8.77 1.84 10.68
N ASN A 43 -8.15 2.03 11.85
CA ASN A 43 -8.91 2.13 13.11
C ASN A 43 -9.79 3.38 13.12
N THR A 44 -9.19 4.53 12.81
CA THR A 44 -9.89 5.81 12.76
C THR A 44 -11.00 5.77 11.72
N LEU A 45 -10.76 5.16 10.54
CA LEU A 45 -11.80 4.96 9.53
C LEU A 45 -12.97 4.09 10.03
N ALA A 46 -12.67 3.01 10.77
CA ALA A 46 -13.68 2.08 11.28
C ALA A 46 -14.49 2.65 12.47
N GLN A 47 -13.95 3.65 13.16
CA GLN A 47 -14.56 4.31 14.32
C GLN A 47 -15.13 5.70 13.98
N LEU A 48 -15.12 6.06 12.69
CA LEU A 48 -15.50 7.37 12.22
C LEU A 48 -17.02 7.54 12.32
N GLU A 49 -17.46 8.48 13.14
CA GLU A 49 -18.86 8.87 13.18
C GLU A 49 -19.26 9.50 11.82
N PRO A 50 -20.51 9.33 11.36
CA PRO A 50 -20.94 9.81 10.05
C PRO A 50 -20.74 11.33 9.82
N ASP A 51 -20.74 12.11 10.90
CA ASP A 51 -20.61 13.57 10.94
C ASP A 51 -19.16 14.07 11.11
N ASP A 52 -18.20 13.19 11.38
CA ASP A 52 -16.77 13.56 11.44
C ASP A 52 -16.16 13.73 10.03
N THR A 53 -16.57 14.82 9.39
CA THR A 53 -16.18 15.16 8.01
C THR A 53 -14.72 15.59 7.89
N GLU A 54 -14.13 16.19 8.93
CA GLU A 54 -12.74 16.63 8.91
C GLU A 54 -11.77 15.44 8.94
N THR A 55 -11.98 14.47 9.85
CA THR A 55 -11.15 13.26 9.92
C THR A 55 -11.29 12.44 8.64
N ARG A 56 -12.51 12.34 8.08
CA ARG A 56 -12.74 11.66 6.79
C ARG A 56 -11.91 12.29 5.68
N LYS A 57 -11.93 13.62 5.57
CA LYS A 57 -11.16 14.34 4.55
C LYS A 57 -9.66 14.08 4.67
N LEU A 58 -9.11 14.10 5.90
CA LEU A 58 -7.70 13.80 6.14
C LEU A 58 -7.32 12.37 5.72
N LEU A 59 -8.19 11.40 5.99
CA LEU A 59 -7.98 10.01 5.56
C LEU A 59 -8.06 9.87 4.04
N GLU A 60 -9.01 10.53 3.38
CA GLU A 60 -9.13 10.54 1.91
C GLU A 60 -7.90 11.17 1.26
N GLU A 61 -7.41 12.31 1.78
CA GLU A 61 -6.17 12.93 1.32
C GLU A 61 -4.96 12.02 1.51
N HIS A 62 -4.88 11.31 2.64
CA HIS A 62 -3.83 10.33 2.90
C HIS A 62 -3.86 9.17 1.90
N PHE A 63 -5.03 8.56 1.68
CA PHE A 63 -5.18 7.45 0.74
C PHE A 63 -4.93 7.89 -0.70
N LYS A 64 -5.37 9.10 -1.06
CA LYS A 64 -5.10 9.67 -2.37
C LYS A 64 -3.59 9.86 -2.61
N ARG A 65 -2.88 10.40 -1.63
CA ARG A 65 -1.42 10.57 -1.71
C ARG A 65 -0.70 9.23 -1.84
N GLN A 66 -1.15 8.22 -1.11
CA GLN A 66 -0.62 6.86 -1.21
C GLN A 66 -0.87 6.27 -2.61
N GLU A 67 -2.09 6.38 -3.14
CA GLU A 67 -2.44 5.90 -4.48
C GLU A 67 -1.62 6.62 -5.56
N ASP A 68 -1.43 7.94 -5.43
CA ASP A 68 -0.66 8.75 -6.38
C ASP A 68 0.84 8.35 -6.41
N GLY A 69 1.42 8.02 -5.25
CA GLY A 69 2.78 7.45 -5.16
C GLY A 69 2.88 6.08 -5.83
N ILE A 70 1.95 5.17 -5.54
CA ILE A 70 1.90 3.84 -6.17
C ILE A 70 1.72 3.96 -7.69
N ARG A 71 0.81 4.81 -8.15
CA ARG A 71 0.58 5.09 -9.58
C ARG A 71 1.85 5.56 -10.27
N THR A 72 2.60 6.45 -9.62
CA THR A 72 3.88 6.95 -10.13
C THR A 72 4.91 5.83 -10.23
N ALA A 73 5.00 4.98 -9.20
CA ALA A 73 5.92 3.85 -9.20
C ALA A 73 5.63 2.83 -10.31
N ILE A 74 4.35 2.46 -10.49
CA ILE A 74 3.90 1.58 -11.59
C ILE A 74 4.18 2.24 -12.95
N THR A 75 3.91 3.53 -13.08
CA THR A 75 4.18 4.28 -14.31
C THR A 75 5.66 4.26 -14.67
N ASN A 76 6.54 4.44 -13.69
CA ASN A 76 7.99 4.42 -13.92
C ASN A 76 8.47 3.05 -14.36
N GLU A 77 8.00 1.99 -13.70
CA GLU A 77 8.33 0.60 -14.07
C GLU A 77 7.85 0.28 -15.50
N ASN A 78 6.60 0.63 -15.81
CA ASN A 78 6.01 0.42 -17.14
C ASN A 78 6.69 1.24 -18.25
N LYS A 79 7.54 2.25 -17.96
CA LYS A 79 8.29 2.97 -19.02
C LYS A 79 9.24 2.06 -19.78
N ALA A 80 9.76 1.01 -19.13
CA ALA A 80 10.68 0.06 -19.75
C ALA A 80 9.96 -0.84 -20.77
N GLN A 81 8.75 -1.29 -20.44
CA GLN A 81 7.98 -2.27 -21.24
C GLN A 81 6.94 -1.61 -22.16
N LYS A 82 6.35 -0.49 -21.73
CA LYS A 82 5.31 0.30 -22.40
C LYS A 82 4.06 -0.48 -22.80
N HIS A 83 3.71 -1.51 -22.02
CA HIS A 83 2.63 -2.40 -22.38
C HIS A 83 1.28 -2.01 -21.73
N LEU A 84 1.29 -1.40 -20.54
CA LEU A 84 0.07 -0.90 -19.91
C LEU A 84 -0.30 0.51 -20.37
N GLY A 85 -1.59 0.72 -20.64
CA GLY A 85 -2.20 2.02 -20.79
C GLY A 85 -2.55 2.67 -19.45
N LYS A 86 -2.87 3.98 -19.50
CA LYS A 86 -3.19 4.78 -18.30
C LYS A 86 -4.29 4.15 -17.42
N LYS A 87 -5.36 3.63 -18.03
CA LYS A 87 -6.50 3.05 -17.30
C LYS A 87 -6.10 1.79 -16.51
N GLU A 88 -5.20 0.99 -17.06
CA GLU A 88 -4.71 -0.23 -16.40
C GLU A 88 -3.79 0.12 -15.23
N ILE A 89 -2.89 1.10 -15.43
CA ILE A 89 -2.05 1.65 -14.36
C ILE A 89 -2.91 2.20 -13.22
N ASP A 90 -3.95 2.99 -13.53
CA ASP A 90 -4.86 3.54 -12.53
C ASP A 90 -5.62 2.44 -11.77
N ALA A 91 -6.03 1.38 -12.47
CA ALA A 91 -6.69 0.22 -11.84
C ALA A 91 -5.75 -0.55 -10.91
N LEU A 92 -4.50 -0.80 -11.32
CA LEU A 92 -3.49 -1.46 -10.49
C LEU A 92 -3.13 -0.61 -9.26
N ALA A 93 -2.96 0.71 -9.43
CA ALA A 93 -2.68 1.60 -8.30
C ALA A 93 -3.78 1.55 -7.24
N LYS A 94 -5.04 1.56 -7.67
CA LYS A 94 -6.19 1.41 -6.78
C LYS A 94 -6.25 0.03 -6.12
N PHE A 95 -5.98 -1.04 -6.87
CA PHE A 95 -5.93 -2.41 -6.35
C PHE A 95 -4.87 -2.57 -5.25
N VAL A 96 -3.64 -2.08 -5.49
CA VAL A 96 -2.56 -2.13 -4.50
C VAL A 96 -2.91 -1.28 -3.28
N THR A 97 -3.48 -0.10 -3.47
CA THR A 97 -3.91 0.79 -2.37
C THR A 97 -4.94 0.10 -1.47
N ILE A 98 -5.99 -0.50 -2.04
CA ILE A 98 -7.00 -1.26 -1.30
C ILE A 98 -6.35 -2.47 -0.59
N SER A 99 -5.41 -3.15 -1.25
CA SER A 99 -4.70 -4.30 -0.68
C SER A 99 -3.85 -3.92 0.54
N VAL A 100 -3.17 -2.77 0.50
CA VAL A 100 -2.41 -2.24 1.65
C VAL A 100 -3.34 -1.92 2.83
N GLN A 101 -4.51 -1.32 2.56
CA GLN A 101 -5.49 -1.02 3.61
C GLN A 101 -6.06 -2.31 4.23
N GLY A 102 -6.33 -3.33 3.40
CA GLY A 102 -6.76 -4.65 3.85
C GLY A 102 -5.71 -5.35 4.72
N LEU A 103 -4.44 -5.27 4.31
CA LEU A 103 -3.30 -5.79 5.07
C LEU A 103 -3.22 -5.12 6.46
N ALA A 104 -3.32 -3.80 6.50
CA ALA A 104 -3.27 -3.02 7.74
C ALA A 104 -4.43 -3.34 8.70
N THR A 105 -5.60 -3.71 8.16
CA THR A 105 -6.74 -4.18 8.95
C THR A 105 -6.51 -5.59 9.51
N ARG A 106 -5.82 -6.45 8.76
CA ARG A 106 -5.54 -7.84 9.17
C ARG A 106 -4.51 -7.98 10.29
N PHE A 107 -3.68 -6.96 10.51
CA PHE A 107 -2.72 -6.90 11.61
C PHE A 107 -3.35 -7.26 12.97
N ARG A 108 -4.57 -6.83 13.26
CA ARG A 108 -5.22 -7.10 14.55
C ARG A 108 -5.48 -8.59 14.82
N MET A 109 -5.59 -9.41 13.78
CA MET A 109 -5.94 -10.83 13.88
C MET A 109 -4.77 -11.77 13.56
N ALA A 110 -3.62 -11.23 13.15
CA ALA A 110 -2.48 -12.02 12.76
C ALA A 110 -1.67 -12.43 14.01
N PRO A 111 -1.47 -13.73 14.28
CA PRO A 111 -0.70 -14.18 15.45
C PRO A 111 0.80 -13.89 15.32
N ASP A 112 1.29 -13.78 14.09
CA ASP A 112 2.64 -13.34 13.73
C ASP A 112 2.60 -12.66 12.35
N ALA A 113 3.74 -12.15 11.87
CA ALA A 113 3.79 -11.46 10.59
C ALA A 113 4.05 -12.35 9.36
N LYS A 114 4.18 -13.66 9.51
CA LYS A 114 4.46 -14.54 8.35
C LYS A 114 3.34 -14.51 7.32
N PRO A 115 2.03 -14.59 7.68
CA PRO A 115 0.94 -14.47 6.71
C PRO A 115 0.92 -13.10 6.02
N LEU A 116 1.31 -12.05 6.75
CA LEU A 116 1.34 -10.67 6.24
C LEU A 116 2.44 -10.49 5.19
N ARG A 117 3.63 -11.06 5.45
CA ARG A 117 4.73 -11.09 4.48
C ARG A 117 4.40 -11.95 3.27
N GLN A 118 3.74 -13.08 3.48
CA GLN A 118 3.29 -13.92 2.37
C GLN A 118 2.32 -13.15 1.46
N PHE A 119 1.34 -12.46 2.05
CA PHE A 119 0.44 -11.58 1.31
C PHE A 119 1.20 -10.50 0.53
N ALA A 120 2.13 -9.79 1.18
CA ALA A 120 2.91 -8.74 0.53
C ALA A 120 3.73 -9.29 -0.66
N ARG A 121 4.36 -10.45 -0.51
CA ARG A 121 5.08 -11.12 -1.60
C ARG A 121 4.16 -11.47 -2.76
N THR A 122 3.01 -12.07 -2.48
CA THR A 122 2.02 -12.42 -3.52
C THR A 122 1.49 -11.18 -4.23
N LEU A 123 1.23 -10.09 -3.50
CA LEU A 123 0.80 -8.83 -4.10
C LEU A 123 1.84 -8.26 -5.07
N ILE A 124 3.13 -8.29 -4.68
CA ILE A 124 4.22 -7.84 -5.54
C ILE A 124 4.36 -8.75 -6.78
N GLN A 125 4.31 -10.07 -6.61
CA GLN A 125 4.37 -11.01 -7.75
C GLN A 125 3.25 -10.78 -8.76
N ILE A 126 2.01 -10.53 -8.29
CA ILE A 126 0.89 -10.20 -9.16
C ILE A 126 1.16 -8.88 -9.90
N LEU A 127 1.70 -7.88 -9.20
CA LEU A 127 1.99 -6.58 -9.81
C LEU A 127 3.12 -6.68 -10.85
N GLU A 128 4.18 -7.43 -10.57
CA GLU A 128 5.27 -7.71 -11.51
C GLU A 128 4.75 -8.43 -12.75
N ALA A 129 3.97 -9.52 -12.58
CA ALA A 129 3.38 -10.24 -13.71
C ALA A 129 2.49 -9.35 -14.58
N GLN A 130 1.77 -8.40 -13.98
CA GLN A 130 0.93 -7.44 -14.69
C GLN A 130 1.71 -6.27 -15.31
N VAL A 131 2.98 -6.04 -14.96
CA VAL A 131 3.78 -4.89 -15.44
C VAL A 131 4.97 -5.33 -16.30
N HIS A 132 5.37 -6.60 -16.23
CA HIS A 132 6.51 -7.15 -16.96
C HIS A 132 6.12 -8.12 -18.08
N ASP A 133 4.83 -8.47 -18.20
CA ASP A 133 4.28 -9.39 -19.20
C ASP A 133 4.97 -10.76 -19.19
N ASP A 134 4.68 -11.57 -18.17
CA ASP A 134 5.09 -12.97 -18.09
C ASP A 134 4.10 -13.91 -18.84
N SER A 135 3.50 -13.45 -19.94
CA SER A 135 2.55 -14.22 -20.76
C SER A 135 3.23 -15.02 -21.88
#